data_AF-A0A4R8Z817-F1
#
_entry.id   AF-A0A4R8Z817-F1
#
_cell.length_a   1.000
_cell.length_b   1.000
_cell.length_c   1.000
_cell.angle_alpha   90.00
_cell.angle_beta   90.00
_cell.angle_gamma   90.00
#
_symmetry.space_group_name_H-M   'P 1'
#
loop_
_entity.id
_entity.type
_entity.pdbx_description
1 polymer ?
#
loop_
_entity_poly.entity_id
_entity_poly.type
_entity_poly.pdbx_seq_one_letter_code
_entity_poly.pdbx_strand_id
1 'polypeptide(L)'
;MGNTFPTGGFNAANMDGIWQAMEQFRSRFEKQAGTATRAGRGEVRTAVLALLAEQPMHGYQIIHEIEERSGGSWKPSAGSVYPTLQLLADEGLISAEENNGRKIYSLTDEGRAAVADADTSAPWAATSSTGSHGHTALPKAGIELAQAAAQVGRTGSPEQIKEAVTVLDDARRKLYSILAQD
;
A
#
# COMPACT_ATOMS: atom_id res chain seq x y z
N MET A 1 -19.21 -46.90 -7.84
CA MET A 1 -19.86 -45.58 -7.62
C MET A 1 -18.75 -44.57 -7.40
N GLY A 2 -18.47 -43.75 -8.42
CA GLY A 2 -17.36 -42.80 -8.40
C GLY A 2 -17.76 -41.50 -7.72
N ASN A 3 -16.92 -41.00 -6.82
CA ASN A 3 -17.06 -39.65 -6.27
C ASN A 3 -16.28 -38.67 -7.15
N THR A 4 -17.03 -37.80 -7.80
CA THR A 4 -16.55 -36.66 -8.58
C THR A 4 -16.03 -35.58 -7.63
N PHE A 5 -14.77 -35.17 -7.77
CA PHE A 5 -14.25 -33.94 -7.18
C PHE A 5 -14.58 -32.76 -8.11
N PRO A 6 -15.05 -31.60 -7.60
CA PRO A 6 -15.25 -30.43 -8.44
C PRO A 6 -13.90 -29.76 -8.69
N THR A 7 -13.42 -29.83 -9.92
CA THR A 7 -12.40 -28.92 -10.46
C THR A 7 -13.03 -27.53 -10.65
N GLY A 8 -12.92 -26.67 -9.63
CA GLY A 8 -13.30 -25.26 -9.73
C GLY A 8 -12.15 -24.44 -10.29
N GLY A 9 -12.27 -24.02 -11.56
CA GLY A 9 -11.34 -23.09 -12.20
C GLY A 9 -11.37 -21.70 -11.56
N PHE A 10 -10.20 -21.07 -11.45
CA PHE A 10 -10.05 -19.70 -10.97
C PHE A 10 -10.62 -18.71 -12.00
N ASN A 11 -11.64 -17.96 -11.59
CA ASN A 11 -12.27 -16.90 -12.36
C ASN A 11 -11.91 -15.53 -11.74
N ALA A 12 -11.84 -14.46 -12.53
CA ALA A 12 -11.42 -13.12 -12.06
C ALA A 12 -12.26 -12.59 -10.87
N ALA A 13 -13.52 -12.99 -10.77
CA ALA A 13 -14.40 -12.70 -9.63
C ALA A 13 -13.92 -13.27 -8.28
N ASN A 14 -13.12 -14.35 -8.30
CA ASN A 14 -12.53 -14.90 -7.08
C ASN A 14 -11.32 -14.09 -6.59
N MET A 15 -10.69 -13.27 -7.45
CA MET A 15 -9.58 -12.40 -7.04
C MET A 15 -10.07 -11.23 -6.20
N ASP A 16 -11.20 -10.61 -6.55
CA ASP A 16 -11.81 -9.53 -5.78
C ASP A 16 -12.29 -10.00 -4.40
N GLY A 17 -12.82 -11.23 -4.32
CA GLY A 17 -13.25 -11.84 -3.05
C GLY A 17 -12.07 -12.19 -2.13
N ILE A 18 -11.00 -12.73 -2.69
CA ILE A 18 -9.75 -13.00 -1.96
C ILE A 18 -9.10 -11.68 -1.53
N TRP A 19 -9.16 -10.64 -2.37
CA TRP A 19 -8.64 -9.30 -2.06
C TRP A 19 -9.41 -8.64 -0.91
N GLN A 20 -10.74 -8.71 -0.90
CA GLN A 20 -11.56 -8.21 0.20
C GLN A 20 -11.33 -8.98 1.50
N ALA A 21 -11.13 -10.29 1.45
CA ALA A 21 -10.82 -11.09 2.63
C ALA A 21 -9.43 -10.73 3.20
N MET A 22 -8.44 -10.47 2.34
CA MET A 22 -7.12 -9.98 2.73
C MET A 22 -7.18 -8.54 3.28
N GLU A 23 -8.03 -7.67 2.73
CA GLU A 23 -8.24 -6.30 3.20
C GLU A 23 -8.89 -6.25 4.58
N GLN A 24 -9.86 -7.13 4.84
CA GLN A 24 -10.47 -7.27 6.16
C GLN A 24 -9.47 -7.79 7.20
N PHE A 25 -8.58 -8.69 6.79
CA PHE A 25 -7.50 -9.19 7.62
C PHE A 25 -6.46 -8.08 7.89
N ARG A 26 -6.06 -7.32 6.86
CA ARG A 26 -5.15 -6.16 6.94
C ARG A 26 -5.71 -5.05 7.83
N SER A 27 -7.00 -4.72 7.71
CA SER A 27 -7.68 -3.73 8.56
C SER A 27 -7.71 -4.14 10.04
N ARG A 28 -7.81 -5.44 10.32
CA ARG A 28 -7.66 -5.96 11.70
C ARG A 28 -6.24 -5.84 12.22
N PHE A 29 -5.23 -6.01 11.36
CA PHE A 29 -3.82 -5.75 11.70
C PHE A 29 -3.53 -4.25 11.87
N GLU A 30 -4.14 -3.37 11.08
CA GLU A 30 -4.03 -1.91 11.22
C GLU A 30 -4.61 -1.38 12.53
N LYS A 31 -5.69 -1.99 13.04
CA LYS A 31 -6.22 -1.64 14.37
C LYS A 31 -5.27 -2.01 15.52
N GLN A 32 -4.37 -2.96 15.33
CA GLN A 32 -3.35 -3.37 16.31
C GLN A 32 -2.03 -2.60 16.12
N ALA A 33 -1.70 -2.20 14.89
CA ALA A 33 -0.49 -1.46 14.51
C ALA A 33 -0.68 0.08 14.60
N GLY A 34 -1.24 0.56 15.72
CA GLY A 34 -1.53 1.97 15.99
C GLY A 34 -0.32 2.92 16.12
N THR A 35 0.78 2.66 15.40
CA THR A 35 2.01 3.47 15.37
C THR A 35 2.61 3.59 13.96
N ALA A 36 1.82 3.44 12.89
CA ALA A 36 2.21 4.02 11.61
C ALA A 36 1.98 5.54 11.70
N THR A 37 3.04 6.33 11.54
CA THR A 37 3.04 7.81 11.66
C THR A 37 1.85 8.39 10.92
N ARG A 38 0.91 9.01 11.66
CA ARG A 38 -0.26 9.66 11.09
C ARG A 38 0.24 10.91 10.35
N ALA A 39 0.61 10.73 9.08
CA ALA A 39 1.11 11.81 8.25
C ALA A 39 0.17 13.02 8.32
N GLY A 40 0.74 14.19 8.57
CA GLY A 40 -0.02 15.42 8.74
C GLY A 40 -0.74 15.77 7.42
N ARG A 41 -1.85 16.53 7.51
CA ARG A 41 -2.54 17.06 6.32
C ARG A 41 -1.58 17.81 5.37
N GLY A 42 -0.56 18.47 5.93
CA GLY A 42 0.49 19.15 5.17
C GLY A 42 1.35 18.20 4.32
N GLU A 43 1.72 17.03 4.83
CA GLU A 43 2.54 16.06 4.08
C GLU A 43 1.77 15.48 2.90
N VAL A 44 0.48 15.16 3.10
CA VAL A 44 -0.40 14.67 2.03
C VAL A 44 -0.53 15.71 0.92
N ARG A 45 -0.69 16.99 1.26
CA ARG A 45 -0.78 18.09 0.28
C ARG A 45 0.48 18.18 -0.57
N THR A 46 1.66 18.23 0.04
CA THR A 46 2.95 18.32 -0.66
C THR A 46 3.15 17.10 -1.58
N ALA A 47 2.82 15.90 -1.10
CA ALA A 47 2.89 14.67 -1.89
C ALA A 47 1.99 14.71 -3.14
N VAL A 48 0.73 15.13 -2.97
CA VAL A 48 -0.22 15.25 -4.09
C VAL A 48 0.30 16.21 -5.15
N LEU A 49 0.74 17.40 -4.74
CA LEU A 49 1.26 18.41 -5.66
C LEU A 49 2.52 17.94 -6.40
N ALA A 50 3.45 17.28 -5.69
CA ALA A 50 4.66 16.72 -6.30
C ALA A 50 4.33 15.66 -7.36
N LEU A 51 3.39 14.75 -7.11
CA LEU A 51 2.98 13.73 -8.10
C LEU A 51 2.27 14.36 -9.30
N LEU A 52 1.37 15.31 -9.07
CA LEU A 52 0.63 15.97 -10.15
C LEU A 52 1.49 16.91 -11.00
N ALA A 53 2.66 17.32 -10.49
CA ALA A 53 3.68 18.01 -11.28
C ALA A 53 4.33 17.12 -12.32
N GLU A 54 4.36 15.80 -12.10
CA GLU A 54 4.91 14.84 -13.06
C GLU A 54 3.90 14.48 -14.14
N GLN A 55 2.66 14.16 -13.74
CA GLN A 55 1.58 13.80 -14.66
C GLN A 55 0.20 13.85 -13.99
N PRO A 56 -0.89 14.00 -14.78
CA PRO A 56 -2.25 13.83 -14.28
C PRO A 56 -2.49 12.42 -13.72
N MET A 57 -3.22 12.32 -12.60
CA MET A 57 -3.45 11.03 -11.91
C MET A 57 -4.85 10.91 -11.33
N HIS A 58 -5.29 9.67 -11.12
CA HIS A 58 -6.47 9.38 -10.29
C HIS A 58 -6.15 9.41 -8.79
N GLY A 59 -7.14 9.72 -7.95
CA GLY A 59 -6.95 9.78 -6.49
C GLY A 59 -6.41 8.49 -5.86
N TYR A 60 -6.79 7.32 -6.39
CA TYR A 60 -6.26 6.04 -5.93
C TYR A 60 -4.81 5.79 -6.40
N GLN A 61 -4.47 6.23 -7.61
CA GLN A 61 -3.10 6.17 -8.12
C GLN A 61 -2.16 7.01 -7.26
N ILE A 62 -2.61 8.20 -6.82
CA ILE A 62 -1.86 9.05 -5.89
C ILE A 62 -1.55 8.32 -4.58
N ILE A 63 -2.52 7.61 -3.99
CA ILE A 63 -2.30 6.82 -2.77
C ILE A 63 -1.22 5.74 -3.01
N HIS A 64 -1.30 5.04 -4.13
CA HIS A 64 -0.35 3.99 -4.48
C HIS A 64 1.06 4.51 -4.74
N GLU A 65 1.20 5.58 -5.52
CA GLU A 65 2.50 6.21 -5.79
C GLU A 65 3.18 6.68 -4.50
N ILE A 66 2.41 7.21 -3.54
CA ILE A 66 2.96 7.61 -2.23
C ILE A 66 3.44 6.38 -1.44
N GLU A 67 2.67 5.29 -1.41
CA GLU A 67 3.07 4.03 -0.77
C GLU A 67 4.33 3.45 -1.43
N GLU A 68 4.39 3.43 -2.75
CA GLU A 68 5.51 2.88 -3.51
C GLU A 68 6.79 3.69 -3.32
N ARG A 69 6.73 5.02 -3.51
CA ARG A 69 7.89 5.90 -3.40
C ARG A 69 8.41 6.06 -1.98
N SER A 70 7.55 5.84 -0.99
CA SER A 70 7.95 5.76 0.42
C SER A 70 8.50 4.39 0.81
N GLY A 71 8.58 3.42 -0.11
CA GLY A 71 9.00 2.05 0.20
C GLY A 71 8.08 1.35 1.19
N GLY A 72 6.80 1.71 1.20
CA GLY A 72 5.77 1.22 2.12
C GLY A 72 5.80 1.85 3.51
N SER A 73 6.72 2.78 3.79
CA SER A 73 6.81 3.46 5.10
C SER A 73 5.63 4.40 5.35
N TRP A 74 4.97 4.87 4.29
CA TRP A 74 3.82 5.75 4.39
C TRP A 74 2.77 5.45 3.32
N LYS A 75 1.57 5.08 3.78
CA LYS A 75 0.38 4.97 2.93
C LYS A 75 -0.70 5.93 3.44
N PRO A 76 -1.00 7.03 2.75
CA PRO A 76 -2.08 7.91 3.17
C PRO A 76 -3.43 7.22 2.95
N SER A 77 -4.37 7.47 3.84
CA SER A 77 -5.73 6.93 3.70
C SER A 77 -6.52 7.69 2.63
N ALA A 78 -7.53 7.04 2.05
CA ALA A 78 -8.51 7.73 1.20
C ALA A 78 -9.16 8.92 1.93
N GLY A 79 -9.45 8.78 3.23
CA GLY A 79 -10.00 9.85 4.08
C GLY A 79 -9.07 11.03 4.31
N SER A 80 -7.77 10.92 4.00
CA SER A 80 -6.84 12.05 3.98
C SER A 80 -6.60 12.59 2.57
N VAL A 81 -6.56 11.74 1.54
CA VAL A 81 -6.25 12.16 0.16
C VAL A 81 -7.41 12.89 -0.49
N TYR A 82 -8.63 12.33 -0.46
CA TYR A 82 -9.76 12.94 -1.18
C TYR A 82 -10.16 14.32 -0.64
N PRO A 83 -10.20 14.55 0.69
CA PRO A 83 -10.43 15.90 1.21
C PRO A 83 -9.31 16.88 0.84
N THR A 84 -8.07 16.40 0.72
CA THR A 84 -6.93 17.24 0.30
C THR A 84 -7.03 17.59 -1.18
N LEU A 85 -7.43 16.66 -2.04
CA LEU A 85 -7.72 16.92 -3.45
C LEU A 85 -8.84 17.95 -3.61
N GLN A 86 -9.91 17.83 -2.82
CA GLN A 86 -10.99 18.82 -2.84
C GLN A 86 -10.48 20.20 -2.42
N LEU A 87 -9.70 20.29 -1.33
CA LEU A 87 -9.12 21.54 -0.88
C LEU A 87 -8.22 22.18 -1.95
N LEU A 88 -7.35 21.40 -2.59
CA LEU A 88 -6.46 21.89 -3.66
C LEU A 88 -7.24 22.36 -4.89
N ALA A 89 -8.38 21.73 -5.19
CA ALA A 89 -9.25 22.16 -6.27
C ALA A 89 -9.99 23.45 -5.91
N ASP A 90 -10.47 23.57 -4.67
CA ASP A 90 -11.13 24.78 -4.16
C ASP A 90 -10.17 25.98 -4.13
N GLU A 91 -8.89 25.73 -3.87
CA GLU A 91 -7.82 26.74 -3.94
C GLU A 91 -7.36 27.07 -5.37
N GLY A 92 -7.88 26.38 -6.39
CA GLY A 92 -7.51 26.62 -7.79
C GLY A 92 -6.16 26.02 -8.22
N LEU A 93 -5.49 25.24 -7.37
CA LEU A 93 -4.18 24.68 -7.67
C LEU A 93 -4.24 23.42 -8.54
N ILE A 94 -5.36 22.70 -8.49
CA ILE A 94 -5.63 21.54 -9.36
C ILE A 94 -6.99 21.68 -10.04
N SER A 95 -7.13 21.08 -11.21
CA SER A 95 -8.41 20.81 -11.84
C SER A 95 -8.74 19.33 -11.76
N ALA A 96 -10.03 19.01 -11.90
CA ALA A 96 -10.52 17.65 -11.97
C ALA A 96 -11.39 17.47 -13.22
N GLU A 97 -11.00 16.55 -14.09
CA GLU A 97 -11.77 16.18 -15.28
C GLU A 97 -12.36 14.77 -15.11
N GLU A 98 -13.60 14.58 -15.54
CA GLU A 98 -14.23 13.28 -15.50
C GLU A 98 -13.97 12.52 -16.79
N ASN A 99 -13.34 11.35 -16.68
CA ASN A 99 -13.07 10.45 -17.79
C ASN A 99 -13.58 9.05 -17.41
N ASN A 100 -14.52 8.51 -18.19
CA ASN A 100 -15.11 7.18 -17.97
C ASN A 100 -15.61 6.95 -16.53
N GLY A 101 -16.27 7.96 -15.94
CA GLY A 101 -16.83 7.90 -14.58
C GLY A 101 -15.78 7.99 -13.46
N ARG A 102 -14.54 8.39 -13.77
CA ARG A 102 -13.46 8.59 -12.79
C ARG A 102 -12.85 9.97 -12.95
N LYS A 103 -12.59 10.64 -11.82
CA LYS A 103 -11.90 11.93 -11.80
C LYS A 103 -10.40 11.74 -12.02
N ILE A 104 -9.84 12.45 -12.99
CA ILE A 104 -8.41 12.66 -13.20
C ILE A 104 -8.09 14.06 -12.69
N TYR A 105 -7.07 14.17 -11.85
CA TYR A 105 -6.60 15.44 -11.30
C TYR A 105 -5.34 15.87 -12.04
N SER A 106 -5.20 17.17 -12.31
CA SER A 106 -4.04 17.78 -12.94
C SER A 106 -3.74 19.14 -12.33
N LEU A 107 -2.49 19.59 -12.35
CA LEU A 107 -2.16 20.95 -11.93
C LEU A 107 -2.75 21.98 -12.90
N THR A 108 -3.24 23.09 -12.35
CA THR A 108 -3.51 24.31 -13.11
C THR A 108 -2.21 25.07 -13.37
N ASP A 109 -2.27 26.17 -14.13
CA ASP A 109 -1.12 27.07 -14.29
C ASP A 109 -0.69 27.66 -12.94
N GLU A 110 -1.66 28.03 -12.09
CA GLU A 110 -1.40 28.51 -10.72
C GLU A 110 -0.76 27.42 -9.85
N GLY A 111 -1.24 26.18 -9.95
CA GLY A 111 -0.64 25.03 -9.29
C GLY A 111 0.80 24.77 -9.71
N ARG A 112 1.09 24.86 -11.02
CA ARG A 112 2.46 24.72 -11.54
C ARG A 112 3.39 25.80 -11.01
N ALA A 113 2.94 27.06 -10.99
CA ALA A 113 3.71 28.16 -10.41
C ALA A 113 3.96 27.95 -8.91
N ALA A 114 2.94 27.54 -8.16
CA ALA A 114 3.06 27.27 -6.73
C ALA A 114 4.06 26.13 -6.42
N VAL A 115 4.10 25.08 -7.25
CA VAL A 115 5.07 23.98 -7.11
C VAL A 115 6.48 24.41 -7.52
N ALA A 116 6.63 25.32 -8.48
CA ALA A 116 7.94 25.83 -8.89
C ALA A 116 8.54 26.82 -7.88
N ASP A 117 7.70 27.64 -7.25
CA ASP A 117 8.10 28.62 -6.24
C ASP A 117 8.38 27.97 -4.88
N ALA A 118 7.67 26.90 -4.56
CA ALA A 118 7.94 26.09 -3.37
C ALA A 118 9.05 25.07 -3.68
N ASP A 119 10.06 24.99 -2.83
CA ASP A 119 11.01 23.86 -2.83
C ASP A 119 10.26 22.60 -2.34
N THR A 120 9.39 22.08 -3.22
CA THR A 120 8.46 20.98 -2.96
C THR A 120 9.23 19.67 -3.02
N SER A 121 10.21 19.53 -2.12
CA SER A 121 10.89 18.26 -1.94
C SER A 121 9.86 17.23 -1.53
N ALA A 122 9.76 16.16 -2.31
CA ALA A 122 8.72 15.18 -2.10
C ALA A 122 8.85 14.56 -0.70
N PRO A 123 7.77 14.51 0.10
CA PRO A 123 7.85 14.11 1.52
C PRO A 123 8.36 12.68 1.73
N TRP A 124 8.23 11.80 0.74
CA TRP A 124 8.82 10.46 0.78
C TRP A 124 10.36 10.43 0.62
N ALA A 125 10.98 11.54 0.16
CA ALA A 125 12.43 11.68 0.08
C ALA A 125 13.07 12.09 1.43
N ALA A 126 12.31 12.69 2.35
CA ALA A 126 12.81 13.01 3.69
C ALA A 126 12.98 11.75 4.55
N THR A 127 12.12 10.74 4.36
CA THR A 127 12.15 9.48 5.12
C THR A 127 13.37 8.60 4.81
N SER A 128 14.06 8.83 3.68
CA SER A 128 15.26 8.07 3.30
C SER A 128 16.54 8.58 3.96
N SER A 129 16.54 9.75 4.62
CA SER A 129 17.77 10.39 5.11
C SER A 129 17.98 10.42 6.63
N THR A 130 17.06 9.92 7.47
CA THR A 130 17.31 9.88 8.93
C THR A 130 16.72 8.65 9.64
N GLY A 131 17.56 7.70 10.02
CA GLY A 131 17.40 6.92 11.26
C GLY A 131 16.47 5.68 11.33
N SER A 132 15.71 5.30 10.31
CA SER A 132 14.73 4.19 10.42
C SER A 132 15.16 2.86 9.76
N HIS A 133 16.34 2.32 10.10
CA HIS A 133 16.76 0.99 9.60
C HIS A 133 16.25 -0.18 10.46
N GLY A 134 15.66 0.07 11.65
CA GLY A 134 15.18 -0.98 12.56
C GLY A 134 13.69 -1.32 12.44
N HIS A 135 12.82 -0.34 12.17
CA HIS A 135 11.36 -0.53 12.28
C HIS A 135 10.67 -1.03 11.00
N THR A 136 11.33 -0.98 9.83
CA THR A 136 10.75 -1.35 8.54
C THR A 136 11.21 -2.71 8.01
N ALA A 137 12.32 -3.25 8.52
CA ALA A 137 12.89 -4.52 8.05
C ALA A 137 12.00 -5.74 8.38
N LEU A 138 11.46 -5.81 9.60
CA LEU A 138 10.63 -6.94 10.03
C LEU A 138 9.26 -6.98 9.30
N PRO A 139 8.51 -5.87 9.17
CA PRO A 139 7.28 -5.85 8.36
C PRO A 139 7.50 -6.25 6.91
N LYS A 140 8.56 -5.74 6.26
CA LYS A 140 8.89 -6.07 4.87
C LYS A 140 9.19 -7.56 4.71
N ALA A 141 10.03 -8.13 5.57
CA ALA A 141 10.33 -9.56 5.56
C ALA A 141 9.06 -10.42 5.77
N GLY A 142 8.13 -9.96 6.61
CA GLY A 142 6.83 -10.62 6.80
C GLY A 142 5.96 -10.64 5.54
N ILE A 143 5.91 -9.53 4.79
CA ILE A 143 5.16 -9.44 3.52
C ILE A 143 5.77 -10.38 2.46
N GLU A 144 7.09 -10.36 2.30
CA GLU A 144 7.80 -11.23 1.35
C GLU A 144 7.57 -12.71 1.66
N LEU A 145 7.61 -13.09 2.95
CA LEU A 145 7.31 -14.45 3.40
C LEU A 145 5.86 -14.85 3.07
N ALA A 146 4.90 -13.95 3.31
CA ALA A 146 3.48 -14.20 3.00
C ALA A 146 3.24 -14.35 1.48
N GLN A 147 3.92 -13.55 0.65
CA GLN A 147 3.86 -13.66 -0.80
C GLN A 147 4.40 -15.03 -1.28
N ALA A 148 5.54 -15.47 -0.75
CA ALA A 148 6.12 -16.78 -1.06
C ALA A 148 5.16 -17.93 -0.66
N ALA A 149 4.58 -17.86 0.53
CA ALA A 149 3.60 -18.85 0.99
C ALA A 149 2.35 -18.90 0.10
N ALA A 150 1.83 -17.74 -0.31
CA ALA A 150 0.70 -17.65 -1.23
C ALA A 150 1.03 -18.22 -2.61
N GLN A 151 2.25 -18.02 -3.11
CA GLN A 151 2.71 -18.61 -4.36
C GLN A 151 2.73 -20.14 -4.29
N VAL A 152 3.29 -20.73 -3.22
CA VAL A 152 3.26 -22.18 -3.01
C VAL A 152 1.83 -22.71 -2.92
N GLY A 153 0.93 -22.00 -2.24
CA GLY A 153 -0.48 -22.40 -2.16
C GLY A 153 -1.22 -22.37 -3.51
N ARG A 154 -0.82 -21.48 -4.44
CA ARG A 154 -1.46 -21.36 -5.77
C ARG A 154 -0.91 -22.34 -6.79
N THR A 155 0.40 -22.59 -6.78
CA THR A 155 1.09 -23.31 -7.87
C THR A 155 1.84 -24.57 -7.41
N GLY A 156 1.88 -24.86 -6.11
CA GLY A 156 2.64 -25.97 -5.55
C GLY A 156 1.91 -27.32 -5.63
N SER A 157 2.69 -28.40 -5.67
CA SER A 157 2.19 -29.77 -5.50
C SER A 157 1.73 -30.03 -4.05
N PRO A 158 0.93 -31.07 -3.79
CA PRO A 158 0.55 -31.46 -2.43
C PRO A 158 1.75 -31.65 -1.48
N GLU A 159 2.85 -32.20 -2.00
CA GLU A 159 4.10 -32.40 -1.26
C GLU A 159 4.78 -31.05 -0.95
N GLN A 160 4.85 -30.14 -1.93
CA GLN A 160 5.41 -28.80 -1.75
C GLN A 160 4.62 -27.95 -0.76
N ILE A 161 3.28 -28.08 -0.77
CA ILE A 161 2.42 -27.41 0.22
C ILE A 161 2.71 -27.93 1.63
N LYS A 162 2.83 -29.26 1.80
CA LYS A 162 3.16 -29.89 3.09
C LYS A 162 4.54 -29.47 3.60
N GLU A 163 5.52 -29.39 2.70
CA GLU A 163 6.87 -28.91 3.01
C GLU A 163 6.85 -27.43 3.44
N ALA A 164 6.14 -26.57 2.70
CA ALA A 164 6.01 -25.15 3.04
C ALA A 164 5.34 -24.91 4.40
N VAL A 165 4.32 -25.69 4.77
CA VAL A 165 3.71 -25.65 6.11
C VAL A 165 4.75 -25.95 7.20
N THR A 166 5.61 -26.95 6.97
CA THR A 166 6.68 -27.31 7.91
C THR A 166 7.67 -26.16 8.10
N VAL A 167 8.08 -25.52 6.99
CA VAL A 167 9.00 -24.37 7.01
C VAL A 167 8.39 -23.18 7.77
N LEU A 168 7.10 -22.88 7.53
CA LEU A 168 6.40 -21.79 8.23
C LEU A 168 6.26 -22.05 9.74
N ASP A 169 6.00 -23.30 10.12
CA ASP A 169 5.94 -23.69 11.54
C ASP A 169 7.28 -23.51 12.24
N ASP A 170 8.37 -23.89 11.59
CA ASP A 170 9.72 -23.71 12.14
C ASP A 170 10.11 -22.24 12.22
N ALA A 171 9.78 -21.43 11.21
CA ALA A 171 9.99 -19.99 11.22
C ALA A 171 9.23 -19.34 12.39
N ARG A 172 7.96 -19.71 12.59
CA ARG A 172 7.14 -19.24 13.72
C ARG A 172 7.77 -19.59 15.06
N ARG A 173 8.21 -20.84 15.26
CA ARG A 173 8.87 -21.25 16.52
C ARG A 173 10.16 -20.46 16.77
N LYS A 174 10.99 -20.25 15.75
CA LYS A 174 12.22 -19.46 15.86
C LYS A 174 11.93 -18.01 16.25
N LEU A 175 10.92 -17.39 15.67
CA LEU A 175 10.49 -16.03 16.03
C LEU A 175 10.06 -15.95 17.50
N TYR A 176 9.28 -16.93 17.99
CA TYR A 176 8.91 -16.98 19.42
C TYR A 176 10.11 -17.22 20.35
N SER A 177 11.09 -18.01 19.93
CA SER A 177 12.30 -18.22 20.75
C SER A 177 13.13 -16.97 20.95
N ILE A 178 13.08 -16.00 20.01
CA ILE A 178 13.75 -14.70 20.17
C ILE A 178 13.15 -13.94 21.36
N LEU A 179 11.83 -13.98 21.54
CA LEU A 179 11.13 -13.35 22.66
C LEU A 179 11.34 -14.06 24.00
N ALA A 180 11.89 -15.29 23.99
CA ALA A 180 12.13 -16.10 25.17
C ALA A 180 13.61 -16.09 25.62
N GLN A 181 14.47 -15.35 24.94
CA GLN A 181 15.90 -15.20 25.26
C GLN A 181 16.22 -13.95 26.09
N ASP A 182 15.20 -13.15 26.43
CA ASP A 182 15.27 -12.00 27.35
C ASP A 182 14.81 -12.36 28.77
#